data_AF-A0A0F9BN78-F1
#
_entry.id   AF-A0A0F9BN78-F1
#
_cell.length_a   1.000
_cell.length_b   1.000
_cell.length_c   1.000
_cell.angle_alpha   90.00
_cell.angle_beta   90.00
_cell.angle_gamma   90.00
#
_symmetry.space_group_name_H-M   'P 1'
#
loop_
_entity.id
_entity.type
_entity.pdbx_description
1 polymer ?
#
loop_
_entity_poly.entity_id
_entity_poly.type
_entity_poly.pdbx_seq_one_letter_code
_entity_poly.pdbx_strand_id
1 'polypeptide(L)'
;MVDDDSYLTPDSIRGRLQEVSQKETIACIVVDYLQLMSLRKPVENRQAEVAEISRELKAIAKEFDLPVIALSQLNRNVEFRESARPRMSDLRESGAMEQDASKIILIHRPSYNNMSIDPDAEDTGEAELIIVKNRRGPRGIIHCAFIKEWTSFCDLPTEEF
;
A
#
# COMPACT_ATOMS: atom_id res chain seq x y z
N MET A 1 -8.60 -16.99 0.74
CA MET A 1 -8.21 -17.27 2.14
C MET A 1 -7.89 -15.94 2.81
N VAL A 2 -8.38 -15.71 4.03
CA VAL A 2 -8.08 -14.52 4.84
C VAL A 2 -7.40 -14.99 6.12
N ASP A 3 -6.42 -14.24 6.57
CA ASP A 3 -5.61 -14.55 7.76
C ASP A 3 -5.50 -13.32 8.65
N ASP A 4 -6.10 -13.40 9.84
CA ASP A 4 -6.20 -12.29 10.79
C ASP A 4 -5.26 -12.48 12.00
N ASP A 5 -4.25 -13.33 11.90
CA ASP A 5 -3.26 -13.53 12.97
C ASP A 5 -2.54 -12.21 13.30
N SER A 6 -2.50 -11.87 14.60
CA SER A 6 -1.98 -10.58 15.09
C SER A 6 -0.46 -10.39 14.94
N TYR A 7 0.27 -11.47 14.63
CA TYR A 7 1.73 -11.47 14.49
C TYR A 7 2.15 -12.25 13.25
N LEU A 8 1.96 -11.63 12.09
CA LEU A 8 2.31 -12.23 10.81
C LEU A 8 3.80 -12.02 10.49
N THR A 9 4.50 -13.11 10.25
CA THR A 9 5.91 -13.10 9.78
C THR A 9 5.97 -13.49 8.30
N PRO A 10 6.98 -13.07 7.53
CA PRO A 10 7.11 -13.51 6.13
C PRO A 10 7.28 -15.04 6.01
N ASP A 11 7.92 -15.69 6.99
CA ASP A 11 8.01 -17.15 7.05
C ASP A 11 6.65 -17.83 7.20
N SER A 12 5.75 -17.29 8.04
CA SER A 12 4.39 -17.82 8.15
C SER A 12 3.59 -17.65 6.86
N ILE A 13 3.78 -16.53 6.14
CA ILE A 13 3.18 -16.34 4.81
C ILE A 13 3.69 -17.45 3.87
N ARG A 14 5.01 -17.66 3.81
CA ARG A 14 5.63 -18.69 2.96
C ARG A 14 5.04 -20.09 3.23
N GLY A 15 4.94 -20.49 4.49
CA GLY A 15 4.35 -21.78 4.87
C GLY A 15 2.90 -21.93 4.41
N ARG A 16 2.08 -20.88 4.60
CA ARG A 16 0.67 -20.88 4.16
C ARG A 16 0.55 -20.92 2.64
N LEU A 17 1.40 -20.21 1.91
CA LEU A 17 1.43 -20.29 0.44
C LEU A 17 1.75 -21.69 -0.07
N GLN A 18 2.69 -22.39 0.57
CA GLN A 18 3.00 -23.78 0.24
C GLN A 18 1.80 -24.71 0.46
N GLU A 19 1.04 -24.51 1.55
CA GLU A 19 -0.16 -25.32 1.80
C GLU A 19 -1.28 -25.01 0.81
N VAL A 20 -1.57 -23.73 0.57
CA VAL A 20 -2.68 -23.32 -0.29
C VAL A 20 -2.40 -23.62 -1.76
N SER A 21 -1.16 -23.45 -2.24
CA SER A 21 -0.79 -23.72 -3.63
C SER A 21 -0.96 -25.19 -4.04
N GLN A 22 -1.03 -26.12 -3.08
CA GLN A 22 -1.36 -27.53 -3.35
C GLN A 22 -2.86 -27.77 -3.57
N LYS A 23 -3.71 -26.87 -3.06
CA LYS A 23 -5.18 -27.01 -3.07
C LYS A 23 -5.83 -26.11 -4.12
N GLU A 24 -5.28 -24.91 -4.31
CA GLU A 24 -5.89 -23.85 -5.13
C GLU A 24 -4.83 -23.03 -5.89
N THR A 25 -5.23 -22.43 -7.00
CA THR A 25 -4.40 -21.45 -7.72
C THR A 25 -4.47 -20.10 -7.03
N ILE A 26 -3.31 -19.54 -6.70
CA ILE A 26 -3.20 -18.24 -6.04
C ILE A 26 -2.99 -17.17 -7.11
N ALA A 27 -3.82 -16.11 -7.10
CA ALA A 27 -3.70 -15.02 -8.07
C ALA A 27 -2.79 -13.88 -7.59
N CYS A 28 -2.83 -13.57 -6.30
CA CYS A 28 -2.03 -12.52 -5.68
C CYS A 28 -1.95 -12.70 -4.17
N ILE A 29 -1.05 -11.95 -3.55
CA ILE A 29 -0.89 -11.84 -2.10
C ILE A 29 -1.18 -10.40 -1.72
N VAL A 30 -2.06 -10.19 -0.74
CA VAL A 30 -2.36 -8.86 -0.18
C VAL A 30 -1.97 -8.86 1.30
N VAL A 31 -1.19 -7.87 1.72
CA VAL A 31 -0.74 -7.68 3.11
C VAL A 31 -1.26 -6.36 3.63
N ASP A 32 -2.13 -6.40 4.64
CA ASP A 32 -2.71 -5.24 5.33
C ASP A 32 -2.34 -5.26 6.82
N TYR A 33 -1.36 -4.50 7.30
CA TYR A 33 -0.38 -3.67 6.60
C TYR A 33 1.04 -3.98 7.11
N LEU A 34 2.07 -3.61 6.35
CA LEU A 34 3.47 -3.98 6.61
C LEU A 34 3.95 -3.64 8.02
N GLN A 35 3.52 -2.50 8.56
CA GLN A 35 3.91 -2.05 9.88
C GLN A 35 3.27 -2.85 11.04
N LEU A 36 2.41 -3.83 10.79
CA LEU A 36 1.98 -4.82 11.79
C LEU A 36 2.78 -6.12 11.74
N MET A 37 3.48 -6.38 10.64
CA MET A 37 4.35 -7.55 10.53
C MET A 37 5.58 -7.40 11.42
N SER A 38 6.04 -8.53 11.94
CA SER A 38 7.24 -8.61 12.77
C SER A 38 8.17 -9.71 12.26
N LEU A 39 9.44 -9.61 12.65
CA LEU A 39 10.41 -10.69 12.47
C LEU A 39 10.48 -11.54 13.73
N ARG A 40 10.82 -12.82 13.55
CA ARG A 40 11.03 -13.74 14.69
C ARG A 40 12.19 -13.29 15.59
N LYS A 41 13.18 -12.64 14.99
CA LYS A 41 14.32 -12.06 15.71
C LYS A 41 14.05 -10.57 15.92
N PRO A 42 14.05 -10.08 17.16
CA PRO A 42 13.95 -8.65 17.41
C PRO A 42 15.10 -7.91 16.71
N VAL A 43 14.76 -6.85 15.98
CA VAL A 43 15.72 -5.91 15.41
C VAL A 43 15.62 -4.62 16.22
N GLU A 44 16.76 -4.01 16.57
CA GLU A 44 16.78 -2.80 17.41
C GLU A 44 16.07 -1.61 16.78
N ASN A 45 15.97 -1.59 15.45
CA ASN A 45 15.38 -0.49 14.69
C ASN A 45 14.19 -0.99 13.86
N ARG A 46 13.00 -0.43 14.13
CA ARG A 46 11.77 -0.73 13.38
C ARG A 46 11.92 -0.47 11.88
N GLN A 47 12.69 0.54 11.48
CA GLN A 47 12.94 0.84 10.07
C GLN A 47 13.73 -0.28 9.38
N ALA A 48 14.71 -0.86 10.09
CA ALA A 48 15.48 -2.00 9.59
C ALA A 48 14.60 -3.27 9.52
N GLU A 49 13.70 -3.46 10.49
CA GLU A 49 12.75 -4.57 10.48
C GLU A 49 11.79 -4.49 9.27
N VAL A 50 11.18 -3.33 9.03
CA VAL A 50 10.30 -3.12 7.86
C VAL A 50 11.08 -3.28 6.55
N ALA A 51 12.34 -2.84 6.51
CA ALA A 51 13.22 -3.05 5.37
C ALA A 51 13.48 -4.53 5.07
N GLU A 52 13.69 -5.34 6.10
CA GLU A 52 13.91 -6.78 5.96
C GLU A 52 12.62 -7.50 5.56
N ILE A 53 11.48 -7.16 6.18
CA ILE A 53 10.15 -7.66 5.78
C ILE A 53 9.87 -7.38 4.30
N SER A 54 10.14 -6.14 3.83
CA SER A 54 10.00 -5.75 2.43
C SER A 54 10.83 -6.64 1.48
N ARG A 55 12.09 -6.92 1.85
CA ARG A 55 12.98 -7.79 1.07
C ARG A 55 12.48 -9.23 1.04
N GLU A 56 12.02 -9.75 2.17
CA GLU A 56 11.49 -11.12 2.26
C GLU A 56 10.21 -11.27 1.44
N LEU A 57 9.30 -10.29 1.50
CA LEU A 57 8.10 -10.28 0.64
C LEU A 57 8.48 -10.21 -0.84
N LYS A 58 9.52 -9.46 -1.20
CA LYS A 58 10.02 -9.45 -2.59
C LYS A 58 10.62 -10.79 -3.01
N ALA A 59 11.27 -11.50 -2.09
CA ALA A 59 11.76 -12.85 -2.32
C ALA A 59 10.61 -13.83 -2.52
N ILE A 60 9.58 -13.79 -1.64
CA ILE A 60 8.36 -14.60 -1.76
C ILE A 60 7.66 -14.36 -3.10
N ALA A 61 7.51 -13.09 -3.51
CA ALA A 61 6.91 -12.74 -4.80
C ALA A 61 7.62 -13.42 -5.98
N LYS A 62 8.96 -13.53 -5.92
CA LYS A 62 9.77 -14.20 -6.96
C LYS A 62 9.75 -15.72 -6.85
N GLU A 63 9.75 -16.25 -5.62
CA GLU A 63 9.75 -17.68 -5.33
C GLU A 63 8.47 -18.34 -5.86
N PHE A 64 7.32 -17.71 -5.63
CA PHE A 64 6.01 -18.23 -6.04
C PHE A 64 5.52 -17.67 -7.39
N ASP A 65 6.27 -16.75 -8.00
CA ASP A 65 5.87 -16.00 -9.20
C ASP A 65 4.49 -15.33 -9.05
N LEU A 66 4.26 -14.70 -7.89
CA LEU A 66 2.99 -14.05 -7.55
C LEU A 66 3.16 -12.55 -7.34
N PRO A 67 2.20 -11.72 -7.80
CA PRO A 67 2.16 -10.32 -7.42
C PRO A 67 1.85 -10.19 -5.92
N VAL A 68 2.69 -9.41 -5.22
CA VAL A 68 2.48 -9.03 -3.82
C VAL A 68 2.08 -7.56 -3.75
N ILE A 69 0.92 -7.30 -3.17
CA ILE A 69 0.40 -5.97 -2.83
C ILE A 69 0.55 -5.80 -1.33
N ALA A 70 1.31 -4.80 -0.91
CA ALA A 70 1.54 -4.54 0.50
C ALA A 70 1.11 -3.11 0.84
N LEU A 71 0.18 -3.00 1.78
CA LEU A 71 -0.26 -1.71 2.31
C LEU A 71 0.78 -1.17 3.28
N SER A 72 0.96 0.14 3.25
CA SER A 72 1.91 0.84 4.10
C SER A 72 1.34 2.17 4.51
N GLN A 73 1.49 2.47 5.80
CA GLN A 73 1.16 3.79 6.32
C GLN A 73 2.28 4.80 6.00
N LEU A 74 1.88 6.03 5.69
CA LEU A 74 2.79 7.15 5.50
C LEU A 74 3.10 7.81 6.85
N ASN A 75 4.20 8.57 6.90
CA ASN A 75 4.44 9.45 8.05
C ASN A 75 3.36 10.57 8.10
N ARG A 76 2.83 10.85 9.30
CA ARG A 76 1.81 11.89 9.58
C ARG A 76 2.23 13.29 9.16
N ASN A 77 3.52 13.54 8.93
CA ASN A 77 4.05 14.80 8.41
C ASN A 77 3.44 15.23 7.07
N VAL A 78 2.84 14.28 6.32
CA VAL A 78 2.07 14.59 5.11
C VAL A 78 0.90 15.54 5.40
N GLU A 79 0.23 15.40 6.54
CA GLU A 79 -0.99 16.11 6.91
C GLU A 79 -0.74 17.60 7.21
N PHE A 80 0.45 17.95 7.71
CA PHE A 80 0.79 19.34 8.03
C PHE A 80 1.20 20.18 6.82
N ARG A 81 1.23 19.60 5.62
CA ARG A 81 1.55 20.35 4.39
C ARG A 81 0.29 20.98 3.83
N GLU A 82 0.42 22.18 3.26
CA GLU A 82 -0.68 22.96 2.68
C GLU A 82 -1.54 22.18 1.66
N SER A 83 -0.93 21.30 0.84
CA SER A 83 -1.68 20.45 -0.10
C SER A 83 -2.07 19.09 0.48
N ALA A 84 -1.47 18.69 1.61
CA ALA A 84 -1.54 17.35 2.20
C ALA A 84 -1.43 16.20 1.18
N ARG A 85 -0.76 16.46 0.05
CA ARG A 85 -0.61 15.53 -1.07
C ARG A 85 0.57 14.60 -0.80
N PRO A 86 0.36 13.27 -0.74
CA PRO A 86 1.43 12.29 -0.54
C PRO A 86 2.53 12.35 -1.61
N ARG A 87 3.76 12.08 -1.20
CA ARG A 87 4.96 12.03 -2.02
C ARG A 87 5.82 10.84 -1.62
N MET A 88 6.71 10.42 -2.51
CA MET A 88 7.64 9.31 -2.24
C MET A 88 8.48 9.52 -0.97
N SER A 89 8.84 10.77 -0.66
CA SER A 89 9.57 11.13 0.58
C SER A 89 8.80 10.82 1.86
N ASP A 90 7.49 10.62 1.81
CA ASP A 90 6.69 10.31 3.00
C ASP A 90 6.81 8.82 3.39
N LEU A 91 7.38 8.01 2.49
CA LEU A 91 7.84 6.64 2.75
C LEU A 91 9.26 6.60 3.35
N ARG A 92 9.94 7.73 3.52
CA ARG A 92 11.39 7.81 3.78
C ARG A 92 11.83 7.11 5.07
N GLU A 93 10.94 6.90 6.04
CA GLU A 93 11.22 6.02 7.21
C GLU A 93 11.42 4.55 6.82
N SER A 94 11.16 4.21 5.56
CA SER A 94 11.24 2.88 4.95
C SER A 94 11.94 2.94 3.59
N GLY A 95 13.10 3.62 3.50
CA GLY A 95 13.84 3.76 2.23
C GLY A 95 14.14 2.45 1.48
N ALA A 96 14.16 1.31 2.19
CA ALA A 96 14.26 -0.01 1.57
C ALA A 96 13.00 -0.39 0.76
N MET A 97 11.80 -0.06 1.26
CA MET A 97 10.56 -0.29 0.53
C MET A 97 10.54 0.48 -0.79
N GLU A 98 11.03 1.73 -0.75
CA GLU A 98 11.19 2.51 -1.97
C GLU A 98 12.04 1.74 -2.98
N GLN A 99 13.18 1.18 -2.55
CA GLN A 99 14.05 0.44 -3.45
C GLN A 99 13.41 -0.85 -3.93
N ASP A 100 12.89 -1.71 -3.05
CA ASP A 100 12.40 -3.06 -3.36
C ASP A 100 11.14 -3.07 -4.22
N ALA A 101 10.25 -2.10 -3.99
CA ALA A 101 8.97 -2.01 -4.69
C ALA A 101 9.17 -1.84 -6.20
N SER A 102 8.33 -2.56 -6.95
CA SER A 102 8.31 -2.49 -8.41
C SER A 102 7.35 -1.39 -8.91
N LYS A 103 6.27 -1.16 -8.16
CA LYS A 103 5.34 -0.03 -8.32
C LYS A 103 5.03 0.53 -6.93
N ILE A 104 4.84 1.84 -6.85
CA ILE A 104 4.38 2.51 -5.62
C ILE A 104 3.24 3.43 -6.05
N ILE A 105 2.09 3.22 -5.42
CA ILE A 105 0.86 3.96 -5.65
C ILE A 105 0.50 4.62 -4.33
N LEU A 106 0.35 5.93 -4.34
CA LEU A 106 -0.12 6.70 -3.19
C LEU A 106 -1.58 7.09 -3.44
N ILE A 107 -2.42 6.97 -2.42
CA ILE A 107 -3.84 7.34 -2.51
C ILE A 107 -3.98 8.73 -1.89
N HIS A 108 -4.63 9.64 -2.60
CA HIS A 108 -4.94 10.98 -2.11
C HIS A 108 -6.41 11.30 -2.34
N ARG A 109 -7.06 11.86 -1.31
CA ARG A 109 -8.44 12.34 -1.35
C ARG A 109 -8.45 13.81 -0.93
N PRO A 110 -8.49 14.76 -1.87
CA PRO A 110 -8.41 16.19 -1.55
C PRO A 110 -9.51 16.64 -0.58
N SER A 111 -10.75 16.20 -0.81
CA SER A 111 -11.90 16.52 0.03
C SER A 111 -11.74 16.03 1.47
N TYR A 112 -11.23 14.82 1.68
CA TYR A 112 -10.97 14.26 3.01
C TYR A 112 -10.02 15.14 3.82
N ASN A 113 -8.97 15.65 3.18
CA ASN A 113 -8.02 16.55 3.83
C ASN A 113 -8.67 17.89 4.15
N ASN A 114 -9.49 18.44 3.26
CA ASN A 114 -10.22 19.68 3.53
C ASN A 114 -11.22 19.51 4.69
N MET A 115 -11.92 18.37 4.75
CA MET A 115 -12.81 18.02 5.87
C MET A 115 -12.09 17.91 7.22
N SER A 116 -10.80 17.57 7.22
CA SER A 116 -10.00 17.54 8.45
C SER A 116 -9.67 18.95 8.98
N ILE A 117 -9.75 19.97 8.13
CA ILE A 117 -9.46 21.38 8.43
C ILE A 117 -10.76 22.17 8.66
N ASP A 118 -11.78 21.90 7.83
CA ASP A 118 -13.08 22.55 7.83
C ASP A 118 -14.21 21.49 7.94
N PRO A 119 -14.89 21.39 9.10
CA PRO A 119 -15.98 20.43 9.31
C PRO A 119 -17.17 20.59 8.36
N ASP A 120 -17.35 21.78 7.77
CA ASP A 120 -18.45 22.08 6.84
C ASP A 120 -18.07 21.74 5.37
N ALA A 121 -16.82 21.35 5.11
CA ALA A 121 -16.40 20.95 3.78
C ALA A 121 -17.13 19.67 3.31
N GLU A 122 -17.64 19.69 2.08
CA GLU A 122 -18.30 18.53 1.49
C GLU A 122 -17.29 17.54 0.91
N ASP A 123 -17.63 16.24 1.03
CA ASP A 123 -16.87 15.19 0.37
C ASP A 123 -17.20 15.18 -1.13
N THR A 124 -16.31 15.69 -1.96
CA THR A 124 -16.49 15.71 -3.43
C THR A 124 -16.52 14.31 -4.04
N GLY A 125 -16.12 13.28 -3.29
CA GLY A 125 -15.96 11.93 -3.82
C GLY A 125 -14.79 11.80 -4.80
N GLU A 126 -13.89 12.79 -4.88
CA GLU A 126 -12.72 12.71 -5.76
C GLU A 126 -11.55 11.99 -5.09
N ALA A 127 -10.87 11.14 -5.85
CA ALA A 127 -9.65 10.48 -5.44
C ALA A 127 -8.60 10.47 -6.55
N GLU A 128 -7.34 10.43 -6.13
CA GLU A 128 -6.19 10.31 -6.99
C GLU A 128 -5.38 9.07 -6.59
N LEU A 129 -5.08 8.22 -7.58
CA LEU A 129 -4.06 7.18 -7.47
C LEU A 129 -2.77 7.68 -8.11
N ILE A 130 -1.81 8.05 -7.28
CA ILE A 130 -0.56 8.69 -7.68
C ILE A 130 0.52 7.63 -7.84
N ILE A 131 0.86 7.29 -9.08
CA ILE A 131 1.92 6.34 -9.41
C ILE A 131 3.27 7.05 -9.32
N VAL A 132 3.84 7.08 -8.11
CA VAL A 132 5.14 7.74 -7.86
C VAL A 132 6.33 6.90 -8.30
N LYS A 133 6.18 5.57 -8.39
CA LYS A 133 7.20 4.65 -8.93
C LYS A 133 6.57 3.63 -9.85
N ASN A 134 7.19 3.40 -11.01
CA ASN A 134 6.88 2.29 -11.90
C ASN A 134 8.14 1.84 -12.63
N ARG A 135 8.71 0.68 -12.25
CA ARG A 135 9.98 0.20 -12.82
C ARG A 135 9.89 -0.15 -14.31
N ARG A 136 8.70 -0.47 -14.83
CA ARG A 136 8.48 -0.95 -16.21
C ARG A 136 7.36 -0.19 -16.92
N GLY A 137 7.21 1.10 -16.66
CA GLY A 137 6.15 1.88 -17.29
C GLY A 137 6.11 3.32 -16.83
N PRO A 138 5.13 4.09 -17.33
CA PRO A 138 4.99 5.50 -16.98
C PRO A 138 4.60 5.69 -15.51
N ARG A 139 4.95 6.87 -15.01
CA ARG A 139 4.41 7.46 -13.78
C ARG A 139 3.28 8.41 -14.17
N GLY A 140 2.38 8.69 -13.23
CA GLY A 140 1.25 9.56 -13.51
C GLY A 140 0.24 9.56 -12.38
N ILE A 141 -0.83 10.33 -12.56
CA ILE A 141 -1.97 10.40 -11.65
C ILE A 141 -3.15 9.82 -12.40
N ILE A 142 -3.84 8.88 -11.78
CA ILE A 142 -5.13 8.38 -12.25
C ILE A 142 -6.19 9.02 -11.36
N HIS A 143 -7.10 9.76 -11.97
CA HIS A 143 -8.25 10.33 -11.28
C HIS A 143 -9.38 9.29 -11.26
N CYS A 144 -9.98 9.10 -10.10
CA CYS A 144 -11.09 8.18 -9.87
C CYS A 144 -12.11 8.80 -8.91
N ALA A 145 -13.32 8.26 -8.90
CA ALA A 145 -14.30 8.58 -7.88
C ALA A 145 -14.17 7.61 -6.70
N PHE A 146 -14.45 8.10 -5.51
CA PHE A 146 -14.53 7.37 -4.26
C PHE A 146 -15.95 7.43 -3.71
N ILE A 147 -16.57 6.27 -3.57
CA ILE A 147 -17.92 6.09 -3.04
C ILE A 147 -17.78 5.74 -1.56
N LYS A 148 -18.03 6.73 -0.69
CA LYS A 148 -17.83 6.62 0.76
C LYS A 148 -18.69 5.54 1.40
N GLU A 149 -19.91 5.37 0.91
CA GLU A 149 -20.90 4.41 1.40
C GLU A 149 -20.42 2.96 1.28
N TRP A 150 -19.59 2.68 0.28
CA TRP A 150 -19.08 1.34 -0.02
C TRP A 150 -17.57 1.22 0.12
N THR A 151 -16.89 2.29 0.55
CA THR A 151 -15.42 2.35 0.67
C THR A 151 -14.72 1.91 -0.62
N SER A 152 -15.29 2.29 -1.76
CA SER A 152 -14.93 1.74 -3.08
C SER A 152 -14.47 2.84 -4.03
N PHE A 153 -13.57 2.50 -4.94
CA PHE A 153 -13.12 3.37 -6.02
C PHE A 153 -13.76 2.94 -7.34
N CYS A 154 -14.19 3.90 -8.16
CA CYS A 154 -14.71 3.67 -9.49
C CYS A 154 -14.05 4.60 -10.52
N ASP A 155 -14.06 4.18 -11.77
CA ASP A 155 -13.62 5.02 -12.87
C ASP A 155 -14.48 6.29 -12.93
N LEU A 156 -13.86 7.43 -13.24
CA LEU A 156 -14.63 8.63 -13.51
C LEU A 156 -15.54 8.38 -14.72
N PRO A 157 -16.76 8.96 -14.73
CA PRO A 157 -17.59 8.94 -15.91
C PRO A 157 -16.75 9.44 -17.09
N THR A 158 -16.69 8.67 -18.17
CA THR A 158 -16.01 9.13 -19.38
C THR A 158 -16.78 10.35 -19.86
N GLU A 159 -16.18 11.55 -19.83
CA GLU A 159 -16.73 12.66 -20.60
C GLU A 159 -16.70 12.21 -22.07
N GLU A 160 -17.86 12.06 -22.69
CA GLU A 160 -17.97 11.79 -24.13
C GLU A 160 -17.25 12.94 -24.86
N PHE A 161 -16.09 12.64 -25.47
CA PHE A 161 -15.34 13.56 -26.32
C PHE A 161 -16.07 13.83 -27.64
#